data_AF-A0AAD9G3Q0-F1
#
_entry.id   AF-A0AAD9G3Q0-F1
#
_cell.length_a   1.000
_cell.length_b   1.000
_cell.length_c   1.000
_cell.angle_alpha   90.00
_cell.angle_beta   90.00
_cell.angle_gamma   90.00
#
_symmetry.space_group_name_H-M   'P 1'
#
loop_
_entity.id
_entity.type
_entity.pdbx_description
1 polymer ?
#
loop_
_entity_poly.entity_id
_entity_poly.type
_entity_poly.pdbx_seq_one_letter_code
_entity_poly.pdbx_strand_id
1 'polypeptide(L)'
;MTSRQLAAFFFTPLEPGIYRCSICELPCKQASRTGYTNLMSHLHSAHPTHPEEYAEFQRRNLTSLESFGFVDAVTSDIYDWLRWVVERNLPLCEDENPFTRKLVKMQPTSVVALKTYMKRVATRVGTALAEAMGTSFSIMYDGWTSGIHHLVRFSLCSTLAATFPSV
;
A
#
# COMPACT_ATOMS: atom_id res chain seq x y z
N MET A 1 7.48 10.06 -9.03
CA MET A 1 6.01 10.28 -9.05
C MET A 1 5.60 10.75 -10.43
N THR A 2 4.46 10.31 -10.95
CA THR A 2 3.96 10.81 -12.24
C THR A 2 3.06 12.03 -12.03
N SER A 3 3.08 12.97 -12.97
CA SER A 3 2.23 14.17 -12.92
C SER A 3 0.72 13.84 -12.88
N ARG A 4 0.33 12.67 -13.39
CA ARG A 4 -1.03 12.12 -13.31
C ARG A 4 -1.46 11.80 -11.88
N GLN A 5 -0.59 11.22 -11.07
CA GLN A 5 -0.91 10.84 -9.68
C GLN A 5 -1.08 12.08 -8.80
N LEU A 6 -0.18 13.05 -8.94
CA LEU A 6 -0.29 14.33 -8.23
C LEU A 6 -1.56 15.09 -8.63
N ALA A 7 -1.91 15.06 -9.92
CA ALA A 7 -3.14 15.69 -10.39
C ALA A 7 -4.40 15.03 -9.80
N ALA A 8 -4.45 13.69 -9.74
CA ALA A 8 -5.60 12.98 -9.17
C ALA A 8 -5.77 13.19 -7.65
N PHE A 9 -4.67 13.42 -6.94
CA PHE A 9 -4.70 13.60 -5.48
C PHE A 9 -5.06 15.02 -5.07
N PHE A 10 -4.40 16.02 -5.65
CA PHE A 10 -4.52 17.41 -5.23
C PHE A 10 -5.62 18.19 -5.95
N PHE A 11 -6.27 17.58 -6.95
CA PHE A 11 -7.25 18.29 -7.75
C PHE A 11 -8.54 17.52 -7.97
N THR A 12 -9.66 18.19 -7.76
CA THR A 12 -11.00 17.67 -8.01
C THR A 12 -11.55 18.25 -9.32
N PRO A 13 -12.03 17.42 -10.27
CA PRO A 13 -12.62 17.93 -11.50
C PRO A 13 -13.95 18.65 -11.19
N LEU A 14 -14.10 19.87 -11.71
CA LEU A 14 -15.36 20.64 -11.64
C LEU A 14 -16.11 20.56 -12.96
N GLU A 15 -15.41 20.94 -14.03
CA GLU A 15 -15.94 20.98 -15.40
C GLU A 15 -14.86 20.47 -16.36
N PRO A 16 -15.19 20.12 -17.61
CA PRO A 16 -14.19 19.74 -18.60
C PRO A 16 -13.09 20.82 -18.75
N GLY A 17 -11.88 20.48 -18.30
CA GLY A 17 -10.74 21.40 -18.34
C GLY A 17 -10.64 22.38 -17.17
N ILE A 18 -11.48 22.26 -16.13
CA ILE A 18 -11.40 23.05 -14.90
C ILE A 18 -11.32 22.11 -13.70
N TYR A 19 -10.30 22.34 -12.88
CA TYR A 19 -10.00 21.55 -11.70
C TYR A 19 -9.92 22.45 -10.47
N ARG A 20 -10.43 22.00 -9.33
CA ARG A 20 -10.30 22.68 -8.04
C ARG A 20 -9.08 22.15 -7.31
N CYS A 21 -8.18 23.02 -6.86
CA CYS A 21 -7.10 22.60 -5.95
C CYS A 21 -7.68 22.26 -4.57
N SER A 22 -7.30 21.14 -3.97
CA SER A 22 -7.78 20.72 -2.65
C SER A 22 -7.10 21.46 -1.48
N ILE A 23 -6.02 22.22 -1.73
CA ILE A 23 -5.29 22.96 -0.69
C ILE A 23 -5.77 24.41 -0.61
N CYS A 24 -5.81 25.12 -1.75
CA CYS A 24 -6.23 26.52 -1.79
C CYS A 24 -7.64 26.76 -2.33
N GLU A 25 -8.36 25.70 -2.72
CA GLU A 25 -9.69 25.76 -3.33
C GLU A 25 -9.80 26.56 -4.63
N LEU A 26 -8.67 27.00 -5.20
CA LEU A 26 -8.65 27.81 -6.40
C LEU A 26 -8.92 26.97 -7.66
N PRO A 27 -9.73 27.49 -8.60
CA PRO A 27 -9.96 26.84 -9.88
C PRO A 27 -8.73 27.00 -10.79
N CYS A 28 -8.20 25.87 -11.24
CA CYS A 28 -7.09 25.74 -12.18
C CYS A 28 -7.62 25.32 -13.55
N LYS A 29 -7.27 26.07 -14.59
CA LYS A 29 -7.63 25.75 -15.97
C LYS A 29 -6.56 24.89 -16.62
N GLN A 30 -7.00 23.82 -17.27
CA GLN A 30 -6.16 22.92 -18.03
C GLN A 30 -6.63 22.90 -19.49
N ALA A 31 -5.76 23.30 -20.40
CA ALA A 31 -6.05 23.28 -21.82
C ALA A 31 -6.13 21.84 -22.33
N SER A 32 -7.16 21.54 -23.12
CA SER A 32 -7.28 20.27 -23.82
C SER A 32 -6.03 20.02 -24.68
N ARG A 33 -5.44 18.82 -24.56
CA ARG A 33 -4.16 18.36 -25.17
C ARG A 33 -2.84 18.70 -24.46
N THR A 34 -2.81 19.48 -23.38
CA THR A 34 -1.51 19.88 -22.76
C THR A 34 -0.98 18.96 -21.65
N GLY A 35 -1.66 17.85 -21.34
CA GLY A 35 -1.28 16.99 -20.21
C GLY A 35 -1.45 17.70 -18.87
N TYR A 36 -0.65 17.35 -17.85
CA TYR A 36 -0.81 17.83 -16.46
C TYR A 36 -0.02 19.10 -16.09
N THR A 37 0.62 19.74 -17.06
CA THR A 37 1.65 20.77 -16.85
C THR A 37 1.14 21.99 -16.08
N ASN A 38 -0.07 22.46 -16.39
CA ASN A 38 -0.67 23.62 -15.69
C ASN A 38 -0.98 23.32 -14.21
N LEU A 39 -1.45 22.11 -13.92
CA LEU A 39 -1.75 21.67 -12.55
C LEU A 39 -0.46 21.51 -11.74
N MET A 40 0.59 20.95 -12.36
CA MET A 40 1.89 20.83 -11.70
C MET A 40 2.54 22.20 -11.47
N SER A 41 2.44 23.11 -12.43
CA SER A 41 2.94 24.48 -12.28
C SER A 41 2.26 25.21 -11.12
N HIS A 42 0.93 25.08 -11.00
CA HIS A 42 0.19 25.58 -9.85
C HIS A 42 0.69 24.97 -8.53
N LEU A 43 0.83 23.64 -8.44
CA LEU A 43 1.34 22.97 -7.24
C LEU A 43 2.74 23.46 -6.85
N HIS A 44 3.67 23.57 -7.81
CA HIS A 44 5.04 24.00 -7.52
C HIS A 44 5.13 25.47 -7.09
N SER A 45 4.23 26.32 -7.57
CA SER A 45 4.26 27.75 -7.27
C SER A 45 3.47 28.12 -6.01
N ALA A 46 2.26 27.61 -5.86
CA ALA A 46 1.36 27.93 -4.76
C ALA A 46 1.58 27.04 -3.53
N HIS A 47 2.07 25.81 -3.74
CA HIS A 47 2.20 24.79 -2.70
C HIS A 47 3.59 24.10 -2.73
N PRO A 48 4.70 24.83 -2.50
CA PRO A 48 6.04 24.25 -2.59
C PRO A 48 6.27 23.08 -1.61
N THR A 49 5.51 23.01 -0.51
CA THR A 49 5.55 21.93 0.49
C THR A 49 4.69 20.71 0.14
N HIS A 50 3.93 20.73 -0.97
CA HIS A 50 3.08 19.60 -1.38
C HIS A 50 3.79 18.24 -1.47
N PRO A 51 5.10 18.13 -1.80
CA PRO A 51 5.76 16.82 -1.84
C PRO A 51 5.88 16.19 -0.44
N GLU A 52 6.10 17.01 0.58
CA GLU A 52 6.25 16.58 1.97
C GLU A 52 4.90 16.19 2.57
N GLU A 53 3.86 16.99 2.32
CA GLU A 53 2.48 16.69 2.73
C GLU A 53 1.96 15.40 2.08
N TYR A 54 2.26 15.20 0.79
CA TYR A 54 1.93 13.95 0.11
C TYR A 54 2.71 12.77 0.67
N ALA A 55 4.02 12.91 0.92
CA ALA A 55 4.83 11.87 1.52
C ALA A 55 4.38 11.54 2.94
N GLU A 56 3.93 12.54 3.71
CA GLU A 56 3.36 12.35 5.04
C GLU A 56 1.99 11.70 5.02
N PHE A 57 1.11 12.10 4.10
CA PHE A 57 -0.16 11.43 3.86
C PHE A 57 0.07 9.97 3.48
N GLN A 58 1.00 9.68 2.57
CA GLN A 58 1.36 8.32 2.20
C GLN A 58 1.88 7.52 3.39
N ARG A 59 2.76 8.10 4.23
CA ARG A 59 3.25 7.45 5.45
C ARG A 59 2.13 7.17 6.45
N ARG A 60 1.20 8.11 6.65
CA ARG A 60 0.11 8.01 7.64
C ARG A 60 -1.03 7.10 7.16
N ASN A 61 -1.31 7.05 5.86
CA ASN A 61 -2.41 6.31 5.25
C ASN A 61 -1.98 5.06 4.46
N LEU A 62 -0.91 4.38 4.88
CA LEU A 62 -0.53 3.04 4.41
C LEU A 62 -1.63 1.95 4.62
N THR A 63 -2.84 2.33 5.06
CA THR A 63 -3.94 1.47 5.47
C THR A 63 -4.92 1.10 4.37
N SER A 64 -5.02 1.85 3.26
CA SER A 64 -5.97 1.54 2.18
C SER A 64 -5.39 1.77 0.79
N LEU A 65 -5.77 0.90 -0.16
CA LEU A 65 -5.40 0.98 -1.57
C LEU A 65 -5.88 2.29 -2.24
N GLU A 66 -6.95 2.89 -1.72
CA GLU A 66 -7.55 4.15 -2.20
C GLU A 66 -6.59 5.34 -2.01
N SER A 67 -5.64 5.25 -1.07
CA SER A 67 -4.60 6.27 -0.84
C SER A 67 -3.63 6.43 -2.03
N PHE A 68 -3.58 5.43 -2.93
CA PHE A 68 -2.72 5.44 -4.12
C PHE A 68 -3.40 6.05 -5.36
N GLY A 69 -4.64 6.54 -5.24
CA GLY A 69 -5.41 7.16 -6.33
C GLY A 69 -6.18 6.14 -7.18
N PHE A 70 -6.28 6.38 -8.49
CA PHE A 70 -6.90 5.43 -9.42
C PHE A 70 -6.04 4.17 -9.56
N VAL A 71 -6.40 3.12 -8.83
CA VAL A 71 -5.85 1.78 -8.98
C VAL A 71 -6.72 1.00 -9.98
N ASP A 72 -6.09 0.30 -10.91
CA ASP A 72 -6.84 -0.51 -11.88
C ASP A 72 -7.51 -1.71 -11.19
N ALA A 73 -8.58 -2.22 -11.81
CA ALA A 73 -9.39 -3.30 -11.24
C ALA A 73 -8.57 -4.57 -10.95
N VAL A 74 -7.58 -4.90 -11.78
CA VAL A 74 -6.76 -6.09 -11.60
C VAL A 74 -5.88 -5.95 -10.37
N THR A 75 -5.26 -4.78 -10.19
CA THR A 75 -4.46 -4.49 -8.99
C THR A 75 -5.32 -4.50 -7.72
N SER A 76 -6.56 -3.98 -7.79
CA SER A 76 -7.51 -4.04 -6.66
C SER A 76 -7.87 -5.47 -6.30
N ASP A 77 -8.23 -6.29 -7.28
CA ASP A 77 -8.59 -7.70 -7.05
C ASP A 77 -7.44 -8.49 -6.44
N ILE A 78 -6.20 -8.29 -6.91
CA ILE A 78 -5.02 -8.95 -6.34
C ILE A 78 -4.79 -8.50 -4.90
N TYR A 79 -4.94 -7.21 -4.60
CA TYR A 79 -4.82 -6.70 -3.24
C TYR A 79 -5.87 -7.31 -2.31
N ASP A 80 -7.13 -7.37 -2.74
CA ASP A 80 -8.22 -7.95 -1.97
C ASP A 80 -8.02 -9.46 -1.76
N TRP A 81 -7.51 -10.19 -2.76
CA TRP A 81 -7.12 -11.59 -2.61
C TRP A 81 -6.02 -11.78 -1.57
N LEU A 82 -4.94 -10.99 -1.62
CA LEU A 82 -3.86 -11.03 -0.65
C LEU A 82 -4.36 -10.75 0.76
N ARG A 83 -5.14 -9.68 0.90
CA ARG A 83 -5.74 -9.27 2.17
C ARG A 83 -6.61 -10.38 2.75
N TRP A 84 -7.51 -10.93 1.94
CA TRP A 84 -8.40 -12.00 2.37
C TRP A 84 -7.60 -13.20 2.88
N VAL A 85 -6.63 -13.69 2.10
CA VAL A 85 -5.85 -14.88 2.45
C VAL A 85 -5.02 -14.65 3.71
N VAL A 86 -4.38 -13.49 3.84
CA VAL A 86 -3.52 -13.16 5.00
C VAL A 86 -4.33 -12.87 6.25
N GLU A 87 -5.33 -11.99 6.20
CA GLU A 87 -6.10 -11.57 7.38
C GLU A 87 -6.97 -12.70 7.95
N ARG A 88 -7.46 -13.61 7.09
CA ARG A 88 -8.27 -14.77 7.51
C ARG A 88 -7.47 -16.05 7.67
N ASN A 89 -6.16 -16.01 7.45
CA ASN A 89 -5.28 -17.18 7.52
C ASN A 89 -5.80 -18.38 6.71
N LEU A 90 -6.18 -18.14 5.44
CA LEU A 90 -6.73 -19.17 4.57
C LEU A 90 -5.63 -19.93 3.80
N PRO A 91 -5.92 -21.15 3.33
CA PRO A 91 -5.02 -21.87 2.44
C PRO A 91 -4.70 -21.06 1.18
N LEU A 92 -3.46 -21.15 0.70
CA LEU A 92 -3.04 -20.48 -0.54
C LEU A 92 -3.73 -21.01 -1.80
N CYS A 93 -4.48 -22.12 -1.71
CA CYS A 93 -5.28 -22.67 -2.80
C CYS A 93 -6.74 -22.19 -2.77
N GLU A 94 -7.10 -21.33 -1.84
CA GLU A 94 -8.48 -20.85 -1.66
C GLU A 94 -8.97 -20.05 -2.87
N ASP A 95 -8.07 -19.35 -3.58
CA ASP A 95 -8.37 -18.63 -4.81
C ASP A 95 -8.74 -19.57 -5.97
N GLU A 96 -8.32 -20.83 -5.93
CA GLU A 96 -8.69 -21.89 -6.89
C GLU A 96 -9.86 -22.75 -6.41
N ASN A 97 -10.39 -22.53 -5.20
CA ASN A 97 -11.53 -23.28 -4.68
C ASN A 97 -12.81 -23.01 -5.52
N PRO A 98 -13.46 -24.03 -6.09
CA PRO A 98 -14.63 -23.85 -6.95
C PRO A 98 -15.84 -23.21 -6.25
N PHE A 99 -16.01 -23.43 -4.94
CA PHE A 99 -17.09 -22.82 -4.16
C PHE A 99 -16.80 -21.34 -3.90
N THR A 100 -15.57 -21.04 -3.51
CA THR A 100 -15.12 -19.66 -3.26
C THR A 100 -15.23 -18.84 -4.53
N ARG A 101 -14.82 -19.37 -5.69
CA ARG A 101 -14.97 -18.71 -7.00
C ARG A 101 -16.42 -18.37 -7.38
N LYS A 102 -17.40 -19.12 -6.88
CA LYS A 102 -18.82 -18.82 -7.14
C LYS A 102 -19.36 -17.68 -6.26
N LEU A 103 -18.71 -17.41 -5.14
CA LEU A 103 -19.20 -16.46 -4.13
C LEU A 103 -18.43 -15.14 -4.13
N VAL A 104 -17.14 -15.16 -4.48
CA VAL A 104 -16.31 -13.96 -4.52
C VAL A 104 -16.56 -13.14 -5.78
N LYS A 105 -16.51 -11.81 -5.64
CA LYS A 105 -16.64 -10.87 -6.76
C LYS A 105 -15.30 -10.60 -7.48
N MET A 106 -14.19 -10.82 -6.78
CA MET A 106 -12.83 -10.59 -7.30
C MET A 106 -12.58 -11.47 -8.53
N GLN A 107 -11.84 -10.95 -9.52
CA GLN A 107 -11.49 -11.76 -10.68
C GLN A 107 -10.65 -12.99 -10.28
N PRO A 108 -10.85 -14.12 -10.98
CA PRO A 108 -10.00 -15.30 -10.87
C PRO A 108 -8.51 -14.98 -10.96
N THR A 109 -7.75 -15.38 -9.95
CA THR A 109 -6.28 -15.40 -9.96
C THR A 109 -5.80 -16.86 -9.93
N SER A 110 -4.53 -17.11 -10.22
CA SER A 110 -3.91 -18.43 -10.02
C SER A 110 -3.06 -18.44 -8.76
N VAL A 111 -2.93 -19.62 -8.15
CA VAL A 111 -2.12 -19.80 -6.93
C VAL A 111 -0.67 -19.36 -7.17
N VAL A 112 -0.16 -19.58 -8.38
CA VAL A 112 1.21 -19.18 -8.77
C VAL A 112 1.35 -17.66 -8.80
N ALA A 113 0.37 -16.96 -9.38
CA ALA A 113 0.36 -15.51 -9.41
C ALA A 113 0.23 -14.94 -7.99
N LEU A 114 -0.71 -15.44 -7.19
CA LEU A 114 -0.91 -14.99 -5.81
C LEU A 114 0.35 -15.15 -4.97
N LYS A 115 1.00 -16.33 -5.02
CA LYS A 115 2.29 -16.57 -4.35
C LYS A 115 3.38 -15.62 -4.81
N THR A 116 3.41 -15.27 -6.09
CA THR A 116 4.38 -14.31 -6.63
C THR A 116 4.16 -12.92 -6.05
N TYR A 117 2.91 -12.46 -5.97
CA TYR A 117 2.59 -11.18 -5.34
C TYR A 117 2.87 -11.19 -3.84
N MET A 118 2.51 -12.25 -3.11
CA MET A 118 2.85 -12.39 -1.69
C MET A 118 4.36 -12.26 -1.45
N LYS A 119 5.19 -12.91 -2.26
CA LYS A 119 6.65 -12.77 -2.17
C LYS A 119 7.11 -11.34 -2.38
N ARG A 120 6.57 -10.65 -3.40
CA ARG A 120 6.90 -9.25 -3.68
C ARG A 120 6.50 -8.33 -2.52
N VAL A 121 5.32 -8.53 -1.95
CA VAL A 121 4.85 -7.78 -0.77
C VAL A 121 5.75 -8.05 0.43
N ALA A 122 6.06 -9.33 0.72
CA ALA A 122 6.95 -9.70 1.80
C ALA A 122 8.34 -9.06 1.66
N THR A 123 8.91 -9.01 0.45
CA THR A 123 10.18 -8.30 0.19
C THR A 123 10.04 -6.81 0.49
N ARG A 124 8.99 -6.16 0.01
CA ARG A 124 8.79 -4.70 0.20
C ARG A 124 8.55 -4.35 1.67
N VAL A 125 7.73 -5.11 2.37
CA VAL A 125 7.49 -4.97 3.81
C VAL A 125 8.79 -5.23 4.57
N GLY A 126 9.56 -6.24 4.19
CA GLY A 126 10.87 -6.53 4.79
C GLY A 126 11.86 -5.37 4.62
N THR A 127 11.93 -4.74 3.45
CA THR A 127 12.76 -3.54 3.23
C THR A 127 12.31 -2.37 4.11
N ALA A 128 11.00 -2.08 4.14
CA ALA A 128 10.46 -1.01 4.97
C ALA A 128 10.69 -1.25 6.47
N LEU A 129 10.56 -2.50 6.93
CA LEU A 129 10.87 -2.88 8.31
C LEU A 129 12.36 -2.73 8.61
N ALA A 130 13.24 -3.11 7.69
CA ALA A 130 14.69 -2.93 7.87
C ALA A 130 15.07 -1.46 8.01
N GLU A 131 14.49 -0.59 7.19
CA GLU A 131 14.66 0.87 7.30
C GLU A 131 14.11 1.40 8.63
N ALA A 132 12.93 0.94 9.06
CA ALA A 132 12.29 1.39 10.30
C ALA A 132 13.00 0.90 11.57
N MET A 133 13.57 -0.31 11.56
CA MET A 133 14.32 -0.86 12.70
C MET A 133 15.71 -0.22 12.85
N GLY A 134 16.28 0.34 11.78
CA GLY A 134 17.61 0.94 11.80
C GLY A 134 18.72 -0.07 12.11
N THR A 135 19.77 0.39 12.78
CA THR A 135 21.00 -0.41 13.02
C THR A 135 20.96 -1.24 14.31
N SER A 136 19.97 -1.02 15.18
CA SER A 136 19.87 -1.68 16.48
C SER A 136 18.51 -2.35 16.63
N PHE A 137 18.53 -3.67 16.74
CA PHE A 137 17.35 -4.49 16.99
C PHE A 137 17.76 -5.75 17.76
N SER A 138 16.81 -6.34 18.47
CA SER A 138 17.01 -7.62 19.17
C SER A 138 16.32 -8.74 18.41
N ILE A 139 16.94 -9.91 18.40
CA ILE A 139 16.38 -11.13 17.83
C ILE A 139 16.02 -12.06 18.98
N MET A 140 14.74 -12.44 19.06
CA MET A 140 14.27 -13.51 19.93
C MET A 140 14.11 -14.77 19.08
N TYR A 141 14.39 -15.93 19.65
CA TYR A 141 14.12 -17.20 18.99
C TYR A 141 13.46 -18.18 19.94
N ASP A 142 12.50 -18.94 19.40
CA ASP A 142 11.80 -20.02 20.06
C ASP A 142 11.88 -21.28 19.20
N GLY A 143 12.12 -22.43 19.84
CA GLY A 143 12.24 -23.72 19.18
C GLY A 143 11.14 -24.67 19.64
N TRP A 144 10.57 -25.43 18.72
CA TRP A 144 9.64 -26.53 19.05
C TRP A 144 9.85 -27.72 18.13
N THR A 145 9.36 -28.89 18.54
CA THR A 145 9.45 -30.12 17.75
C THR A 145 8.05 -30.60 17.42
N SER A 146 7.83 -31.01 16.16
CA SER A 146 6.59 -31.61 15.68
C SER A 146 6.90 -32.90 14.92
N GLY A 147 6.72 -34.04 15.59
CA GLY A 147 7.12 -35.34 15.08
C GLY A 147 8.62 -35.41 14.83
N ILE A 148 9.03 -35.60 13.57
CA ILE A 148 10.43 -35.63 13.15
C ILE A 148 11.01 -34.25 12.80
N HIS A 149 10.19 -33.19 12.84
CA HIS A 149 10.62 -31.85 12.44
C HIS A 149 11.01 -31.02 13.66
N HIS A 150 12.22 -30.47 13.65
CA HIS A 150 12.65 -29.43 14.59
C HIS A 150 12.48 -28.07 13.93
N LEU A 151 11.73 -27.18 14.57
CA LEU A 151 11.33 -25.89 14.04
C LEU A 151 11.89 -24.79 14.94
N VAL A 152 12.37 -23.72 14.31
CA VAL A 152 12.86 -22.52 15.00
C VAL A 152 12.15 -21.33 14.39
N ARG A 153 11.58 -20.49 15.24
CA ARG A 153 11.03 -19.19 14.86
C ARG A 153 11.95 -18.11 15.36
N PHE A 154 12.14 -17.09 14.51
CA PHE A 154 12.85 -15.86 14.86
C PHE A 154 11.82 -14.73 14.90
N SER A 155 11.89 -13.91 15.94
CA SER A 155 11.07 -12.71 16.11
C SER A 155 11.99 -11.51 16.31
N LEU A 156 11.68 -10.41 15.63
CA LEU A 156 12.44 -9.16 15.72
C LEU A 156 11.77 -8.23 16.72
N CYS A 157 12.56 -7.60 17.59
CA CYS A 157 12.12 -6.62 18.57
C CYS A 157 12.92 -5.33 18.38
N SER A 158 12.23 -4.21 18.14
CA SER A 158 12.86 -2.89 18.02
C SER A 158 13.20 -2.33 19.40
N THR A 159 14.31 -1.61 19.52
CA THR A 159 14.77 -1.01 20.78
C THR A 159 14.04 0.29 21.17
N LEU A 160 13.02 0.71 20.42
CA LEU A 160 12.21 1.88 20.75
C LEU A 160 11.21 1.52 21.87
N ALA A 161 11.63 1.77 23.11
CA ALA A 161 10.86 1.77 24.35
C ALA A 161 10.20 0.43 24.73
N ALA A 162 11.02 -0.53 25.14
CA ALA A 162 10.61 -1.54 26.11
C ALA A 162 10.32 -0.89 27.48
N THR A 163 9.24 -0.14 27.60
CA THR A 163 8.56 0.06 28.88
C THR A 163 7.51 -1.03 28.97
N PHE A 164 7.92 -2.21 29.45
CA PHE A 164 6.97 -3.21 29.91
C PHE A 164 6.24 -2.63 31.14
N PRO A 165 4.91 -2.49 31.15
CA PRO A 165 4.21 -2.35 32.42
C PRO A 165 4.20 -3.73 33.08
N SER A 166 4.89 -3.84 34.20
CA SER A 166 4.78 -4.95 35.13
C SER A 166 3.38 -4.95 35.75
N VAL A 167 2.59 -5.99 35.49
CA VAL A 167 1.56 -6.52 36.42
C VAL A 167 1.52 -8.03 36.27
#